data_AF-A0A5R9M7G8-F1
#
_entry.id   AF-A0A5R9M7G8-F1
#
_cell.length_a   1.000
_cell.length_b   1.000
_cell.length_c   1.000
_cell.angle_alpha   90.00
_cell.angle_beta   90.00
_cell.angle_gamma   90.00
#
_symmetry.space_group_name_H-M   'P 1'
#
loop_
_entity.id
_entity.type
_entity.pdbx_description
1 polymer ?
#
loop_
_entity_poly.entity_id
_entity_poly.type
_entity_poly.pdbx_seq_one_letter_code
_entity_poly.pdbx_strand_id
1 'polypeptide(L)'
;MTDAVALTGCLIVLAGVCWRLLTTRGTPTGTPVRHLFGCAVSMGSSLAVLAPATTRLAGRAGPFALWTAPAGQCCNLAAMAFLALVARSAGTEPYSRTAVRRQLTGTSVVMVASLVAYLCAGVTRDGRDLVAADGREGFLAAYNTLLTLHTAWCLMVFIVLIRRCTRYIRSRLLRGGLGLITASAALGLLWTVWSLGDVLSALGTGREDGCESTVSALAGMVCLALGLGGTMSSAWGPPVAARVRRGLVRLRAWRGYRWIGPPWSAAYDAAAGLRDRLPNGRALPTPAGWLRAWHGYRRIGPLWTAMHAALPEITLAGPALRLGRILPLGAQFALYRRIIEIRDGHLALRPYFHPEVAAWTAEAEGSGLDAASERLAPIVEAATIAAALEAARSGRRSTPGGCEGYVPPKVRASVEAEAAWLMQVSDAFIGSPAVERVRCRVRAGLVDGRTVDGYPVTDGPAAARAALQDRGVSMPPD
;
A
#
# COMPACT_ATOMS: atom_id res chain seq x y z
N MET A 1 20.29 -14.65 17.14
CA MET A 1 19.36 -14.30 16.04
C MET A 1 19.83 -13.08 15.25
N THR A 2 20.26 -12.00 15.91
CA THR A 2 20.81 -10.77 15.28
C THR A 2 21.90 -11.04 14.22
N ASP A 3 22.91 -11.86 14.52
CA ASP A 3 23.97 -12.23 13.56
C ASP A 3 23.41 -12.75 12.22
N ALA A 4 22.43 -13.66 12.28
CA ALA A 4 21.84 -14.27 11.10
C ALA A 4 21.06 -13.24 10.28
N VAL A 5 20.34 -12.31 10.92
CA VAL A 5 19.61 -11.24 10.23
C VAL A 5 20.57 -10.28 9.53
N ALA A 6 21.64 -9.86 10.21
CA ALA A 6 22.66 -8.98 9.63
C ALA A 6 23.38 -9.62 8.44
N LEU A 7 23.81 -10.89 8.57
CA LEU A 7 24.45 -11.65 7.50
C LEU A 7 23.50 -11.91 6.31
N THR A 8 22.23 -12.21 6.59
CA THR A 8 21.21 -12.39 5.54
C THR A 8 20.94 -11.07 4.81
N GLY A 9 20.87 -9.94 5.53
CA GLY A 9 20.76 -8.61 4.94
C GLY A 9 21.94 -8.28 4.02
N CYS A 10 23.17 -8.55 4.47
CA CYS A 10 24.38 -8.37 3.67
C CYS A 10 24.38 -9.26 2.41
N LEU A 11 24.04 -10.55 2.54
CA LEU A 11 23.89 -11.47 1.41
C LEU A 11 22.83 -11.02 0.41
N ILE A 12 21.68 -10.50 0.85
CA ILE A 12 20.62 -10.00 -0.04
C ILE A 12 21.08 -8.75 -0.79
N VAL A 13 21.77 -7.81 -0.12
CA VAL A 13 22.32 -6.60 -0.78
C VAL A 13 23.37 -6.98 -1.82
N LEU A 14 24.33 -7.84 -1.45
CA LEU A 14 25.37 -8.31 -2.36
C LEU A 14 24.79 -9.12 -3.53
N ALA A 15 23.84 -10.03 -3.29
CA ALA A 15 23.17 -10.80 -4.33
C ALA A 15 22.36 -9.92 -5.30
N GLY A 16 21.64 -8.91 -4.79
CA GLY A 16 20.90 -7.96 -5.61
C GLY A 16 21.81 -7.11 -6.50
N VAL A 17 23.00 -6.73 -6.01
CA VAL A 17 24.02 -6.00 -6.77
C VAL A 17 24.69 -6.90 -7.80
N CYS A 18 25.13 -8.10 -7.42
CA CYS A 18 25.70 -9.09 -8.33
C CYS A 18 24.72 -9.46 -9.46
N TRP A 19 23.44 -9.69 -9.15
CA TRP A 19 22.40 -9.93 -10.15
C TRP A 19 22.27 -8.77 -11.13
N ARG A 20 22.29 -7.52 -10.64
CA ARG A 20 22.18 -6.32 -11.48
C ARG A 20 23.43 -6.09 -12.34
N LEU A 21 24.62 -6.43 -11.84
CA LEU A 21 25.87 -6.40 -12.61
C LEU A 21 25.87 -7.47 -13.71
N LEU A 22 25.48 -8.71 -13.38
CA LEU A 22 25.38 -9.81 -14.35
C LEU A 22 24.40 -9.50 -15.48
N THR A 23 23.26 -8.88 -15.16
CA THR A 23 22.23 -8.47 -16.14
C THR A 23 22.55 -7.18 -16.90
N THR A 24 23.66 -6.49 -16.59
CA THR A 24 24.11 -5.28 -17.32
C THR A 24 25.47 -5.44 -18.01
N ARG A 25 26.07 -6.65 -17.99
CA ARG A 25 27.26 -6.98 -18.79
C ARG A 25 26.98 -6.80 -20.28
N GLY A 26 27.53 -5.74 -20.88
CA GLY A 26 27.46 -5.46 -22.32
C GLY A 26 27.05 -4.03 -22.69
N THR A 27 26.50 -3.23 -21.76
CA THR A 27 26.15 -1.83 -22.03
C THR A 27 27.11 -0.85 -21.35
N PRO A 28 27.40 0.34 -21.95
CA PRO A 28 28.22 1.36 -21.30
C PRO A 28 27.64 1.77 -19.94
N THR A 29 28.42 1.59 -18.87
CA THR A 29 27.94 1.87 -17.50
C THR A 29 27.85 3.38 -17.24
N GLY A 30 26.63 3.90 -17.38
CA GLY A 30 26.31 5.29 -17.07
C GLY A 30 26.68 5.67 -15.63
N THR A 31 27.09 6.93 -15.45
CA THR A 31 27.56 7.49 -14.17
C THR A 31 26.72 7.13 -12.93
N PRO A 32 25.37 7.12 -12.96
CA PRO A 32 24.56 6.75 -11.79
C PRO A 32 24.79 5.31 -11.30
N VAL A 33 25.11 4.38 -12.20
CA VAL A 33 25.33 2.96 -11.85
C VAL A 33 26.62 2.78 -11.07
N ARG A 34 27.66 3.57 -11.40
CA ARG A 34 28.96 3.54 -10.71
C ARG A 34 28.83 4.04 -9.27
N HIS A 35 28.12 5.14 -9.05
CA HIS A 35 27.83 5.66 -7.71
C HIS A 35 26.96 4.69 -6.89
N LEU A 36 25.98 4.02 -7.53
CA LEU A 36 25.18 3.00 -6.87
C LEU A 36 26.03 1.80 -6.41
N PHE A 37 27.00 1.38 -7.22
CA PHE A 37 27.94 0.32 -6.84
C PHE A 37 28.82 0.75 -5.65
N GLY A 38 29.38 1.96 -5.67
CA GLY A 38 30.12 2.53 -4.55
C GLY A 38 29.29 2.56 -3.26
N CYS A 39 28.04 3.04 -3.35
CA CYS A 39 27.10 3.03 -2.23
C CYS A 39 26.89 1.63 -1.64
N ALA A 40 26.71 0.63 -2.49
CA ALA A 40 26.43 -0.74 -2.04
C ALA A 40 27.65 -1.45 -1.45
N VAL A 41 28.84 -1.23 -2.02
CA VAL A 41 30.09 -1.76 -1.47
C VAL A 41 30.36 -1.13 -0.10
N SER A 42 30.31 0.20 0.02
CA SER A 42 30.50 0.89 1.30
C SER A 42 29.48 0.47 2.37
N MET A 43 28.21 0.28 1.99
CA MET A 43 27.19 -0.22 2.92
C MET A 43 27.45 -1.68 3.35
N GLY A 44 27.86 -2.54 2.41
CA GLY A 44 28.23 -3.92 2.72
C GLY A 44 29.46 -4.02 3.63
N SER A 45 30.49 -3.19 3.38
CA SER A 45 31.67 -3.08 4.24
C SER A 45 31.31 -2.60 5.65
N SER A 46 30.44 -1.61 5.78
CA SER A 46 29.93 -1.15 7.09
C SER A 46 29.27 -2.28 7.88
N LEU A 47 28.30 -2.97 7.26
CA LEU A 47 27.60 -4.09 7.89
C LEU A 47 28.56 -5.24 8.27
N ALA A 48 29.58 -5.52 7.45
CA ALA A 48 30.58 -6.54 7.74
C ALA A 48 31.51 -6.16 8.91
N VAL A 49 31.92 -4.90 9.01
CA VAL A 49 32.77 -4.40 10.11
C VAL A 49 32.00 -4.33 11.43
N LEU A 50 30.75 -3.87 11.41
CA LEU A 50 29.90 -3.71 12.59
C LEU A 50 29.19 -5.00 13.03
N ALA A 51 29.27 -6.08 12.25
CA ALA A 51 28.61 -7.35 12.57
C ALA A 51 29.04 -7.88 13.96
N PRO A 52 28.13 -8.43 14.80
CA PRO A 52 28.48 -8.87 16.14
C PRO A 52 29.50 -10.02 16.16
N ALA A 53 29.60 -10.82 15.09
CA ALA A 53 30.69 -11.76 14.90
C ALA A 53 32.07 -11.06 14.77
N THR A 54 32.17 -10.04 13.92
CA THR A 54 33.39 -9.25 13.68
C THR A 54 33.82 -8.50 14.94
N THR A 55 32.89 -7.85 15.63
CA THR A 55 33.20 -7.07 16.85
C THR A 55 33.56 -7.96 18.05
N ARG A 56 33.09 -9.22 18.10
CA ARG A 56 33.56 -10.25 19.05
C ARG A 56 34.95 -10.79 18.70
N LEU A 57 35.23 -11.00 17.42
CA LEU A 57 36.57 -11.43 16.96
C LEU A 57 37.61 -10.34 17.24
N ALA A 58 37.32 -9.09 16.89
CA ALA A 58 38.17 -7.94 17.20
C ALA A 58 38.35 -7.74 18.72
N GLY A 59 37.32 -8.05 19.52
CA GLY A 59 37.39 -8.08 20.99
C GLY A 59 38.46 -9.02 21.55
N ARG A 60 38.81 -10.11 20.84
CA ARG A 60 39.90 -11.02 21.23
C ARG A 60 41.30 -10.49 20.83
N ALA A 61 41.35 -9.52 19.92
CA ALA A 61 42.58 -8.91 19.42
C ALA A 61 42.94 -7.59 20.14
N GLY A 62 42.43 -7.39 21.37
CA GLY A 62 42.75 -6.25 22.23
C GLY A 62 42.41 -4.89 21.59
N PRO A 63 43.41 -4.02 21.31
CA PRO A 63 43.18 -2.65 20.85
C PRO A 63 42.41 -2.55 19.51
N PHE A 64 42.43 -3.60 18.67
CA PHE A 64 41.65 -3.63 17.43
C PHE A 64 40.13 -3.51 17.64
N ALA A 65 39.63 -3.85 18.83
CA ALA A 65 38.21 -3.75 19.18
C ALA A 65 37.67 -2.30 19.08
N LEU A 66 38.48 -1.31 19.48
CA LEU A 66 38.09 0.11 19.49
C LEU A 66 37.94 0.67 18.06
N TRP A 67 38.76 0.20 17.13
CA TRP A 67 38.75 0.70 15.74
C TRP A 67 37.57 0.20 14.91
N THR A 68 36.83 -0.83 15.34
CA THR A 68 35.68 -1.37 14.58
C THR A 68 34.53 -0.37 14.44
N ALA A 69 34.22 0.40 15.48
CA ALA A 69 33.16 1.40 15.46
C ALA A 69 33.45 2.55 14.47
N PRO A 70 34.55 3.32 14.57
CA PRO A 70 34.84 4.42 13.65
C PRO A 70 35.08 3.92 12.21
N ALA A 71 35.68 2.74 12.00
CA ALA A 71 35.87 2.18 10.66
C ALA A 71 34.53 1.83 9.98
N GLY A 72 33.59 1.23 10.74
CA GLY A 72 32.23 0.96 10.26
C GLY A 72 31.46 2.24 9.94
N GLN A 73 31.54 3.25 10.81
CA GLN A 73 30.86 4.54 10.57
C GLN A 73 31.46 5.33 9.40
N CYS A 74 32.77 5.25 9.16
CA CYS A 74 33.36 5.77 7.92
C CYS A 74 32.77 5.09 6.67
N CYS A 75 32.55 3.77 6.71
CA CYS A 75 31.89 3.07 5.62
C CYS A 75 30.42 3.50 5.43
N ASN A 76 29.68 3.78 6.52
CA ASN A 76 28.33 4.38 6.44
C ASN A 76 28.35 5.78 5.80
N LEU A 77 29.24 6.67 6.24
CA LEU A 77 29.38 8.02 5.68
C LEU A 77 29.69 7.97 4.16
N ALA A 78 30.58 7.06 3.75
CA ALA A 78 30.88 6.83 2.33
C ALA A 78 29.64 6.37 1.56
N ALA A 79 28.87 5.42 2.10
CA ALA A 79 27.63 4.95 1.49
C ALA A 79 26.61 6.08 1.30
N MET A 80 26.41 6.92 2.33
CA MET A 80 25.49 8.06 2.27
C MET A 80 25.94 9.14 1.28
N ALA A 81 27.25 9.39 1.16
CA ALA A 81 27.80 10.28 0.15
C ALA A 81 27.55 9.77 -1.27
N PHE A 82 27.81 8.48 -1.53
CA PHE A 82 27.50 7.86 -2.82
C PHE A 82 26.00 7.86 -3.12
N LEU A 83 25.13 7.66 -2.12
CA LEU A 83 23.67 7.77 -2.26
C LEU A 83 23.26 9.19 -2.73
N ALA A 84 23.82 10.23 -2.13
CA ALA A 84 23.61 11.61 -2.57
C ALA A 84 24.13 11.86 -4.00
N LEU A 85 25.27 11.26 -4.39
CA LEU A 85 25.79 11.32 -5.76
C LEU A 85 24.90 10.59 -6.77
N VAL A 86 24.30 9.45 -6.43
CA VAL A 86 23.28 8.77 -7.26
C VAL A 86 22.14 9.74 -7.56
N ALA A 87 21.57 10.38 -6.55
CA ALA A 87 20.47 11.32 -6.73
C ALA A 87 20.84 12.56 -7.56
N ARG A 88 22.04 13.13 -7.36
CA ARG A 88 22.57 14.22 -8.19
C ARG A 88 22.79 13.79 -9.65
N SER A 89 23.22 12.56 -9.89
CA SER A 89 23.44 12.02 -11.23
C SER A 89 22.16 11.57 -11.96
N ALA A 90 21.04 11.43 -11.22
CA ALA A 90 19.72 11.10 -11.78
C ALA A 90 18.89 12.36 -12.14
N GLY A 91 19.37 13.55 -11.78
CA GLY A 91 18.71 14.82 -12.09
C GLY A 91 18.79 15.22 -13.56
N THR A 92 17.93 16.15 -13.96
CA THR A 92 17.90 16.74 -15.31
C THR A 92 18.92 17.86 -15.52
N GLU A 93 19.59 18.31 -14.45
CA GLU A 93 20.61 19.35 -14.50
C GLU A 93 21.95 18.80 -15.04
N PRO A 94 22.77 19.60 -15.75
CA PRO A 94 24.09 19.17 -16.22
C PRO A 94 24.97 18.64 -15.08
N TYR A 95 25.64 17.50 -15.31
CA TYR A 95 26.47 16.83 -14.30
C TYR A 95 27.70 17.64 -13.90
N SER A 96 27.55 18.49 -12.87
CA SER A 96 28.60 19.39 -12.40
C SER A 96 29.68 18.66 -11.60
N ARG A 97 30.91 18.61 -12.13
CA ARG A 97 32.10 18.09 -11.42
C ARG A 97 32.34 18.82 -10.09
N THR A 98 31.99 20.10 -9.99
CA THR A 98 32.12 20.92 -8.77
C THR A 98 31.17 20.45 -7.67
N ALA A 99 29.94 20.06 -8.01
CA ALA A 99 28.98 19.51 -7.04
C ALA A 99 29.44 18.15 -6.49
N VAL A 100 30.06 17.31 -7.34
CA VAL A 100 30.66 16.04 -6.92
C VAL A 100 31.84 16.27 -5.98
N ARG A 101 32.77 17.17 -6.33
CA ARG A 101 33.90 17.53 -5.46
C ARG A 101 33.42 18.08 -4.11
N ARG A 102 32.47 19.02 -4.09
CA ARG A 102 31.90 19.56 -2.84
C ARG A 102 31.27 18.47 -1.96
N GLN A 103 30.56 17.51 -2.55
CA GLN A 103 29.99 16.39 -1.78
C GLN A 103 31.09 15.51 -1.17
N LEU A 104 32.07 15.09 -1.97
CA LEU A 104 33.18 14.24 -1.50
C LEU A 104 34.03 14.94 -0.45
N THR A 105 34.46 16.19 -0.71
CA THR A 105 35.21 17.00 0.26
C THR A 105 34.42 17.21 1.55
N GLY A 106 33.11 17.50 1.46
CA GLY A 106 32.26 17.65 2.64
C GLY A 106 32.17 16.37 3.48
N THR A 107 32.00 15.20 2.84
CA THR A 107 32.04 13.90 3.54
C THR A 107 33.42 13.61 4.14
N SER A 108 34.51 13.86 3.41
CA SER A 108 35.88 13.67 3.93
C SER A 108 36.19 14.57 5.13
N VAL A 109 35.73 15.83 5.12
CA VAL A 109 35.85 16.73 6.28
C VAL A 109 35.07 16.19 7.48
N VAL A 110 33.83 15.71 7.28
CA VAL A 110 33.06 15.09 8.36
C VAL A 110 33.70 13.81 8.88
N MET A 111 34.23 12.95 8.01
CA MET A 111 34.96 11.74 8.42
C MET A 111 36.15 12.09 9.31
N VAL A 112 37.01 13.02 8.89
CA VAL A 112 38.18 13.45 9.68
C VAL A 112 37.75 14.10 10.99
N ALA A 113 36.76 15.01 10.98
CA ALA A 113 36.25 15.66 12.19
C ALA A 113 35.65 14.65 13.18
N SER A 114 34.89 13.66 12.69
CA SER A 114 34.34 12.58 13.51
C SER A 114 35.45 11.69 14.09
N LEU A 115 36.48 11.36 13.32
CA LEU A 115 37.61 10.56 13.80
C LEU A 115 38.41 11.31 14.88
N VAL A 116 38.65 12.61 14.68
CA VAL A 116 39.31 13.47 15.70
C VAL A 116 38.46 13.54 16.96
N ALA A 117 37.14 13.75 16.86
CA ALA A 117 36.24 13.76 18.01
C ALA A 117 36.26 12.42 18.77
N TYR A 118 36.23 11.28 18.06
CA TYR A 118 36.34 9.94 18.63
C TYR A 118 37.67 9.74 19.39
N LEU A 119 38.80 10.17 18.82
CA LEU A 119 40.10 10.09 19.46
C LEU A 119 40.22 11.02 20.69
N CYS A 120 39.70 12.25 20.60
CA CYS A 120 39.67 13.20 21.71
C CYS A 120 38.82 12.69 22.89
N ALA A 121 37.69 12.02 22.61
CA ALA A 121 36.82 11.42 23.62
C ALA A 121 37.51 10.33 24.47
N GLY A 122 38.63 9.77 24.02
CA GLY A 122 39.38 8.75 24.77
C GLY A 122 38.56 7.47 24.99
N VAL A 123 37.78 7.07 23.98
CA VAL A 123 36.75 6.02 24.11
C VAL A 123 37.34 4.69 24.59
N THR A 124 36.79 4.18 25.68
CA THR A 124 37.02 2.82 26.19
C THR A 124 35.80 1.95 25.92
N ARG A 125 35.95 0.63 26.10
CA ARG A 125 34.87 -0.35 25.85
C ARG A 125 34.51 -1.07 27.13
N ASP A 126 33.28 -0.86 27.59
CA ASP A 126 32.72 -1.52 28.77
C ASP A 126 31.71 -2.59 28.32
N GLY A 127 32.20 -3.83 28.19
CA GLY A 127 31.43 -4.93 27.63
C GLY A 127 31.02 -4.71 26.16
N ARG A 128 29.81 -4.19 25.94
CA ARG A 128 29.30 -3.82 24.61
C ARG A 128 29.27 -2.31 24.38
N ASP A 129 29.26 -1.52 25.43
CA ASP A 129 29.07 -0.08 25.37
C ASP A 129 30.37 0.62 25.01
N LEU A 130 30.24 1.80 24.41
CA LEU A 130 31.33 2.75 24.25
C LEU A 130 31.20 3.81 25.34
N VAL A 131 32.29 4.05 26.07
CA VAL A 131 32.32 4.95 27.22
C VAL A 131 33.40 6.00 26.98
N ALA A 132 33.04 7.28 27.05
CA ALA A 132 34.01 8.38 26.99
C ALA A 132 34.90 8.38 28.24
N ALA A 133 36.11 8.92 28.13
CA ALA A 133 36.90 9.23 29.32
C ALA A 133 36.22 10.36 30.13
N ASP A 134 36.37 10.34 31.45
CA ASP A 134 35.73 11.29 32.37
C ASP A 134 35.96 12.77 31.94
N GLY A 135 34.88 13.56 31.88
CA GLY A 135 34.92 14.95 31.45
C GLY A 135 35.13 15.16 29.94
N ARG A 136 34.99 14.10 29.12
CA ARG A 136 35.11 14.15 27.64
C ARG A 136 33.85 13.70 26.90
N GLU A 137 32.72 13.64 27.59
CA GLU A 137 31.41 13.23 27.06
C GLU A 137 31.00 14.09 25.85
N GLY A 138 31.31 15.39 25.90
CA GLY A 138 31.08 16.34 24.81
C GLY A 138 31.77 15.96 23.49
N PHE A 139 32.93 15.28 23.52
CA PHE A 139 33.61 14.82 22.31
C PHE A 139 32.92 13.59 21.70
N LEU A 140 32.44 12.64 22.53
CA LEU A 140 31.66 11.48 22.07
C LEU A 140 30.32 11.93 21.47
N ALA A 141 29.67 12.90 22.11
CA ALA A 141 28.47 13.52 21.57
C ALA A 141 28.71 14.30 20.28
N ALA A 142 29.82 15.03 20.15
CA ALA A 142 30.19 15.72 18.92
C ALA A 142 30.42 14.73 17.76
N TYR A 143 31.09 13.60 18.03
CA TYR A 143 31.23 12.49 17.09
C TYR A 143 29.85 12.00 16.59
N ASN A 144 28.94 11.62 17.49
CA ASN A 144 27.62 11.11 17.12
C ASN A 144 26.71 12.16 16.47
N THR A 145 26.85 13.44 16.84
CA THR A 145 26.17 14.58 16.19
C THR A 145 26.61 14.74 14.74
N LEU A 146 27.92 14.71 14.47
CA LEU A 146 28.47 14.83 13.12
C LEU A 146 27.99 13.71 12.20
N LEU A 147 27.98 12.45 12.68
CA LEU A 147 27.47 11.30 11.94
C LEU A 147 25.97 11.42 11.62
N THR A 148 25.18 11.78 12.63
CA THR A 148 23.71 11.90 12.54
C THR A 148 23.31 13.02 11.58
N LEU A 149 23.90 14.21 11.72
CA LEU A 149 23.62 15.35 10.84
C LEU A 149 24.04 15.10 9.39
N HIS A 150 25.20 14.47 9.15
CA HIS A 150 25.64 14.17 7.79
C HIS A 150 24.75 13.12 7.09
N THR A 151 24.30 12.12 7.85
CA THR A 151 23.35 11.11 7.37
C THR A 151 21.99 11.74 7.03
N ALA A 152 21.45 12.57 7.94
CA ALA A 152 20.21 13.31 7.70
C ALA A 152 20.30 14.21 6.47
N TRP A 153 21.41 14.94 6.30
CA TRP A 153 21.67 15.77 5.12
C TRP A 153 21.69 14.97 3.82
N CYS A 154 22.42 13.85 3.78
CA CYS A 154 22.51 13.02 2.58
C CYS A 154 21.16 12.39 2.21
N LEU A 155 20.39 11.91 3.20
CA LEU A 155 19.03 11.41 3.00
C LEU A 155 18.08 12.52 2.52
N MET A 156 18.16 13.73 3.08
CA MET A 156 17.36 14.88 2.64
C MET A 156 17.66 15.25 1.18
N VAL A 157 18.94 15.37 0.80
CA VAL A 157 19.38 15.63 -0.58
C VAL A 157 18.85 14.55 -1.52
N PHE A 158 18.95 13.28 -1.14
CA PHE A 158 18.43 12.16 -1.91
C PHE A 158 16.91 12.25 -2.10
N ILE A 159 16.15 12.44 -1.01
CA ILE A 159 14.68 12.55 -1.04
C ILE A 159 14.25 13.72 -1.94
N VAL A 160 14.82 14.91 -1.78
CA VAL A 160 14.42 16.11 -2.54
C VAL A 160 14.68 15.92 -4.04
N LEU A 161 15.87 15.45 -4.40
CA LEU A 161 16.26 15.27 -5.81
C LEU A 161 15.45 14.13 -6.48
N ILE A 162 15.28 12.98 -5.83
CA ILE A 162 14.48 11.87 -6.39
C ILE A 162 12.99 12.24 -6.48
N ARG A 163 12.45 13.02 -5.51
CA ARG A 163 11.09 13.58 -5.61
C ARG A 163 10.95 14.60 -6.73
N ARG A 164 11.98 15.39 -7.04
CA ARG A 164 11.99 16.26 -8.23
C ARG A 164 11.97 15.41 -9.51
N CYS A 165 12.82 14.38 -9.62
CA CYS A 165 12.90 13.50 -10.79
C CYS A 165 11.59 12.74 -11.07
N THR A 166 10.96 12.17 -10.04
CA THR A 166 9.69 11.40 -10.18
C THR A 166 8.52 12.20 -10.75
N ARG A 167 8.51 13.53 -10.63
CA ARG A 167 7.48 14.39 -11.23
C ARG A 167 7.50 14.34 -12.76
N TYR A 168 8.66 14.16 -13.38
CA TYR A 168 8.84 14.18 -14.84
C TYR A 168 8.70 12.79 -15.51
N ILE A 169 8.81 11.70 -14.74
CA ILE A 169 8.76 10.33 -15.28
C ILE A 169 7.33 9.92 -15.65
N ARG A 170 7.06 9.66 -16.94
CA ARG A 170 5.74 9.22 -17.45
C ARG A 170 5.33 7.80 -17.04
N SER A 171 6.26 6.86 -16.94
CA SER A 171 5.97 5.44 -16.70
C SER A 171 5.53 5.13 -15.26
N ARG A 172 4.36 4.49 -15.09
CA ARG A 172 3.74 4.23 -13.77
C ARG A 172 4.55 3.28 -12.87
N LEU A 173 5.20 2.27 -13.44
CA LEU A 173 6.01 1.30 -12.68
C LEU A 173 7.25 1.95 -12.07
N LEU A 174 8.06 2.65 -12.89
CA LEU A 174 9.26 3.35 -12.43
C LEU A 174 8.93 4.43 -11.39
N ARG A 175 7.81 5.16 -11.57
CA ARG A 175 7.33 6.14 -10.58
C ARG A 175 6.94 5.48 -9.24
N GLY A 176 6.32 4.31 -9.29
CA GLY A 176 6.04 3.50 -8.09
C GLY A 176 7.32 3.03 -7.40
N GLY A 177 8.31 2.55 -8.17
CA GLY A 177 9.60 2.11 -7.66
C GLY A 177 10.39 3.21 -6.97
N LEU A 178 10.59 4.35 -7.62
CA LEU A 178 11.23 5.51 -7.00
C LEU A 178 10.42 6.04 -5.81
N GLY A 179 9.09 5.89 -5.82
CA GLY A 179 8.22 6.19 -4.68
C GLY A 179 8.54 5.32 -3.44
N LEU A 180 8.72 4.00 -3.62
CA LEU A 180 9.14 3.09 -2.55
C LEU A 180 10.54 3.42 -2.04
N ILE A 181 11.50 3.69 -2.92
CA ILE A 181 12.87 4.10 -2.56
C ILE A 181 12.87 5.45 -1.79
N THR A 182 11.99 6.38 -2.17
CA THR A 182 11.81 7.65 -1.45
C THR A 182 11.20 7.40 -0.06
N ALA A 183 10.25 6.47 0.05
CA ALA A 183 9.62 6.12 1.32
C ALA A 183 10.61 5.45 2.29
N SER A 184 11.49 4.56 1.81
CA SER A 184 12.56 4.00 2.66
C SER A 184 13.54 5.08 3.13
N ALA A 185 13.93 6.02 2.25
CA ALA A 185 14.81 7.12 2.64
C ALA A 185 14.15 8.07 3.65
N ALA A 186 12.85 8.34 3.52
CA ALA A 186 12.08 9.16 4.46
C ALA A 186 11.90 8.47 5.83
N LEU A 187 11.69 7.16 5.86
CA LEU A 187 11.67 6.38 7.10
C LEU A 187 13.05 6.35 7.77
N GLY A 188 14.12 6.22 6.99
CA GLY A 188 15.49 6.36 7.46
C GLY A 188 15.79 7.76 8.04
N LEU A 189 15.28 8.83 7.42
CA LEU A 189 15.44 10.19 7.95
C LEU A 189 14.68 10.39 9.27
N LEU A 190 13.47 9.84 9.39
CA LEU A 190 12.69 9.85 10.63
C LEU A 190 13.43 9.07 11.75
N TRP A 191 14.05 7.94 11.40
CA TRP A 191 14.92 7.19 12.30
C TRP A 191 16.13 8.00 12.77
N THR A 192 16.84 8.67 11.85
CA THR A 192 17.97 9.55 12.18
C THR A 192 17.56 10.71 13.10
N VAL A 193 16.35 11.27 12.92
CA VAL A 193 15.80 12.29 13.82
C VAL A 193 15.48 11.72 15.20
N TRP A 194 14.95 10.48 15.29
CA TRP A 194 14.70 9.83 16.58
C TRP A 194 15.99 9.60 17.36
N SER A 195 17.06 9.16 16.68
CA SER A 195 18.36 8.87 17.29
C SER A 195 19.11 10.12 17.83
N LEU A 196 18.64 11.33 17.55
CA LEU A 196 19.11 12.53 18.26
C LEU A 196 18.84 12.45 19.78
N GLY A 197 17.83 11.69 20.21
CA GLY A 197 17.60 11.39 21.64
C GLY A 197 18.74 10.59 22.27
N ASP A 198 19.37 9.69 21.51
CA ASP A 198 20.52 8.90 21.96
C ASP A 198 21.75 9.81 22.13
N VAL A 199 21.95 10.76 21.21
CA VAL A 199 23.02 11.78 21.29
C VAL A 199 22.87 12.67 22.53
N LEU A 200 21.64 13.14 22.82
CA LEU A 200 21.34 13.91 24.02
C LEU A 200 21.52 13.09 25.31
N SER A 201 21.27 11.79 25.25
CA SER A 201 21.51 10.87 26.38
C SER A 201 23.01 10.69 26.62
N ALA A 202 23.80 10.45 25.55
CA ALA A 202 25.25 10.32 25.61
C ALA A 202 25.97 11.58 26.12
N LEU A 203 25.41 12.78 25.86
CA LEU A 203 25.89 14.04 26.48
C LEU A 203 25.79 14.04 28.01
N GLY A 204 24.72 13.44 28.55
CA GLY A 204 24.46 13.42 30.00
C GLY A 204 25.10 12.25 30.74
N THR A 205 25.38 11.14 30.07
CA THR A 205 25.87 9.90 30.70
C THR A 205 27.30 9.51 30.31
N GLY A 206 27.86 10.08 29.24
CA GLY A 206 29.15 9.66 28.69
C GLY A 206 29.16 8.26 28.06
N ARG A 207 27.99 7.60 27.93
CA ARG A 207 27.85 6.21 27.48
C ARG A 207 26.97 6.09 26.23
N GLU A 208 27.35 5.19 25.33
CA GLU A 208 26.60 4.78 24.14
C GLU A 208 26.30 3.27 24.22
N ASP A 209 25.02 2.91 24.23
CA ASP A 209 24.57 1.50 24.29
C ASP A 209 24.88 0.79 22.97
N GLY A 210 25.66 -0.29 23.05
CA GLY A 210 26.04 -1.11 21.90
C GLY A 210 24.95 -2.06 21.39
N CYS A 211 23.78 -2.12 22.02
CA CYS A 211 22.71 -3.04 21.67
C CYS A 211 21.73 -2.44 20.65
N GLU A 212 21.76 -2.96 19.41
CA GLU A 212 20.71 -2.68 18.44
C GLU A 212 19.35 -3.14 18.99
N SER A 213 18.48 -2.18 19.30
CA SER A 213 17.15 -2.46 19.84
C SER A 213 16.29 -3.25 18.84
N THR A 214 15.37 -4.07 19.34
CA THR A 214 14.40 -4.81 18.49
C THR A 214 13.61 -3.87 17.58
N VAL A 215 13.37 -2.63 18.02
CA VAL A 215 12.71 -1.57 17.24
C VAL A 215 13.59 -1.11 16.08
N SER A 216 14.91 -0.93 16.29
CA SER A 216 15.90 -0.65 15.24
C SER A 216 15.94 -1.75 14.20
N ALA A 217 16.08 -3.00 14.64
CA ALA A 217 16.14 -4.14 13.72
C ALA A 217 14.87 -4.25 12.85
N LEU A 218 13.69 -4.02 13.43
CA LEU A 218 12.42 -3.98 12.70
C LEU A 218 12.34 -2.80 11.72
N ALA A 219 12.71 -1.59 12.14
CA ALA A 219 12.74 -0.41 11.28
C ALA A 219 13.72 -0.57 10.10
N GLY A 220 14.91 -1.10 10.38
CA GLY A 220 15.93 -1.44 9.38
C GLY A 220 15.42 -2.47 8.37
N MET A 221 14.76 -3.55 8.82
CA MET A 221 14.13 -4.54 7.93
C MET A 221 13.04 -3.92 7.05
N VAL A 222 12.21 -3.02 7.57
CA VAL A 222 11.18 -2.31 6.77
C VAL A 222 11.84 -1.37 5.75
N CYS A 223 12.84 -0.58 6.14
CA CYS A 223 13.63 0.25 5.23
C CYS A 223 14.26 -0.56 4.09
N LEU A 224 14.89 -1.70 4.43
CA LEU A 224 15.54 -2.59 3.47
C LEU A 224 14.52 -3.25 2.53
N ALA A 225 13.38 -3.72 3.05
CA ALA A 225 12.30 -4.29 2.23
C ALA A 225 11.69 -3.27 1.26
N LEU A 226 11.49 -2.02 1.70
CA LEU A 226 10.99 -0.93 0.86
C LEU A 226 12.02 -0.52 -0.22
N GLY A 227 13.29 -0.38 0.15
CA GLY A 227 14.37 -0.03 -0.78
C GLY A 227 14.63 -1.12 -1.83
N LEU A 228 14.64 -2.39 -1.41
CA LEU A 228 14.75 -3.54 -2.32
C LEU A 228 13.50 -3.67 -3.21
N GLY A 229 12.29 -3.59 -2.65
CA GLY A 229 11.05 -3.62 -3.44
C GLY A 229 11.00 -2.49 -4.48
N GLY A 230 11.44 -1.29 -4.09
CA GLY A 230 11.53 -0.15 -5.00
C GLY A 230 12.57 -0.32 -6.10
N THR A 231 13.79 -0.74 -5.78
CA THR A 231 14.83 -1.01 -6.79
C THR A 231 14.46 -2.19 -7.69
N MET A 232 14.00 -3.30 -7.13
CA MET A 232 13.55 -4.48 -7.88
C MET A 232 12.39 -4.17 -8.82
N SER A 233 11.43 -3.32 -8.45
CA SER A 233 10.30 -2.96 -9.32
C SER A 233 10.72 -2.35 -10.67
N SER A 234 11.95 -1.80 -10.76
CA SER A 234 12.52 -1.32 -12.04
C SER A 234 13.07 -2.45 -12.93
N ALA A 235 13.38 -3.61 -12.36
CA ALA A 235 13.84 -4.82 -13.06
C ALA A 235 12.69 -5.81 -13.38
N TRP A 236 11.46 -5.53 -12.95
CA TRP A 236 10.31 -6.43 -13.18
C TRP A 236 9.74 -6.25 -14.59
N GLY A 237 10.43 -6.86 -15.56
CA GLY A 237 9.91 -7.00 -16.92
C GLY A 237 8.62 -7.84 -16.98
N PRO A 238 7.93 -7.86 -18.15
CA PRO A 238 6.64 -8.50 -18.33
C PRO A 238 6.49 -9.94 -17.78
N PRO A 239 7.46 -10.87 -17.93
CA PRO A 239 7.25 -12.27 -17.54
C PRO A 239 7.31 -12.53 -16.02
N VAL A 240 7.90 -11.63 -15.22
CA VAL A 240 7.98 -11.79 -13.75
C VAL A 240 6.71 -11.27 -13.09
N ALA A 241 6.18 -10.13 -13.56
CA ALA A 241 4.89 -9.60 -13.10
C ALA A 241 3.75 -10.62 -13.30
N ALA A 242 3.77 -11.39 -14.40
CA ALA A 242 2.80 -12.45 -14.67
C ALA A 242 2.95 -13.69 -13.74
N ARG A 243 4.14 -13.97 -13.20
CA ARG A 243 4.36 -15.06 -12.22
C ARG A 243 4.00 -14.63 -10.81
N VAL A 244 4.42 -13.42 -10.40
CA VAL A 244 4.08 -12.86 -9.07
C VAL A 244 2.56 -12.64 -8.94
N ARG A 245 1.87 -12.16 -10.00
CA ARG A 245 0.40 -12.06 -9.99
C ARG A 245 -0.28 -13.42 -9.76
N ARG A 246 0.22 -14.50 -10.39
CA ARG A 246 -0.30 -15.87 -10.19
C ARG A 246 0.02 -16.42 -8.78
N GLY A 247 1.21 -16.16 -8.25
CA GLY A 247 1.59 -16.54 -6.88
C GLY A 247 0.77 -15.81 -5.80
N LEU A 248 0.55 -14.51 -5.95
CA LEU A 248 -0.26 -13.71 -5.02
C LEU A 248 -1.75 -14.08 -5.05
N VAL A 249 -2.28 -14.56 -6.18
CA VAL A 249 -3.64 -15.12 -6.25
C VAL A 249 -3.71 -16.45 -5.49
N ARG A 250 -2.72 -17.35 -5.65
CA ARG A 250 -2.65 -18.61 -4.88
C ARG A 250 -2.48 -18.39 -3.37
N LEU A 251 -1.64 -17.44 -2.95
CA LEU A 251 -1.48 -17.08 -1.53
C LEU A 251 -2.73 -16.42 -0.92
N ARG A 252 -3.52 -15.68 -1.72
CA ARG A 252 -4.82 -15.14 -1.30
C ARG A 252 -5.88 -16.22 -1.15
N ALA A 253 -5.89 -17.23 -2.01
CA ALA A 253 -6.77 -18.39 -1.85
C ALA A 253 -6.41 -19.22 -0.60
N TRP A 254 -5.11 -19.48 -0.37
CA TRP A 254 -4.65 -20.34 0.72
C TRP A 254 -4.82 -19.74 2.13
N ARG A 255 -4.73 -18.40 2.28
CA ARG A 255 -4.98 -17.72 3.56
C ARG A 255 -6.46 -17.58 3.94
N GLY A 256 -7.40 -17.96 3.07
CA GLY A 256 -8.83 -17.74 3.29
C GLY A 256 -9.55 -18.76 4.18
N TYR A 257 -8.95 -19.91 4.51
CA TYR A 257 -9.74 -21.12 4.82
C TYR A 257 -9.43 -21.86 6.14
N ARG A 258 -8.60 -21.33 7.07
CA ARG A 258 -8.16 -22.13 8.25
C ARG A 258 -7.97 -21.41 9.60
N TRP A 259 -8.66 -20.29 9.87
CA TRP A 259 -8.64 -19.68 11.21
C TRP A 259 -10.02 -19.11 11.60
N ILE A 260 -10.76 -19.86 12.43
CA ILE A 260 -12.06 -19.51 13.01
C ILE A 260 -11.91 -19.46 14.54
N GLY A 261 -12.19 -18.28 15.14
CA GLY A 261 -12.52 -17.94 16.56
C GLY A 261 -11.94 -18.70 17.77
N PRO A 262 -12.35 -18.37 19.00
CA PRO A 262 -12.86 -17.08 19.53
C PRO A 262 -11.71 -16.40 20.34
N PRO A 263 -11.92 -15.67 21.46
CA PRO A 263 -13.00 -14.74 21.83
C PRO A 263 -12.49 -13.28 21.95
N TRP A 264 -13.38 -12.29 21.78
CA TRP A 264 -13.09 -10.86 22.04
C TRP A 264 -14.25 -10.09 22.70
N SER A 265 -15.34 -10.76 23.09
CA SER A 265 -16.47 -10.17 23.83
C SER A 265 -16.05 -9.61 25.19
N ALA A 266 -15.23 -10.34 25.95
CA ALA A 266 -14.71 -9.89 27.24
C ALA A 266 -13.88 -8.57 27.16
N ALA A 267 -13.18 -8.35 26.05
CA ALA A 267 -12.48 -7.09 25.79
C ALA A 267 -13.44 -5.95 25.37
N TYR A 268 -14.63 -6.29 24.86
CA TYR A 268 -15.67 -5.36 24.47
C TYR A 268 -16.42 -4.82 25.70
N ASP A 269 -16.76 -5.70 26.65
CA ASP A 269 -17.45 -5.33 27.89
C ASP A 269 -16.56 -4.45 28.79
N ALA A 270 -15.26 -4.76 28.88
CA ALA A 270 -14.27 -3.93 29.58
C ALA A 270 -14.11 -2.53 28.95
N ALA A 271 -14.27 -2.40 27.63
CA ALA A 271 -14.19 -1.12 26.93
C ALA A 271 -15.48 -0.28 27.04
N ALA A 272 -16.65 -0.92 27.24
CA ALA A 272 -17.92 -0.24 27.43
C ALA A 272 -17.93 0.61 28.72
N GLY A 273 -17.42 0.06 29.84
CA GLY A 273 -17.36 0.76 31.13
C GLY A 273 -16.44 1.99 31.18
N LEU A 274 -15.58 2.20 30.17
CA LEU A 274 -14.73 3.39 30.07
C LEU A 274 -15.43 4.57 29.36
N ARG A 275 -16.59 4.33 28.74
CA ARG A 275 -17.33 5.34 27.96
C ARG A 275 -17.97 6.44 28.80
N ASP A 276 -18.29 6.13 30.06
CA ASP A 276 -19.11 6.99 30.93
C ASP A 276 -18.31 7.99 31.78
N ARG A 277 -16.99 8.12 31.57
CA ARG A 277 -16.07 8.86 32.47
C ARG A 277 -15.42 10.12 31.90
N LEU A 278 -15.85 10.65 30.75
CA LEU A 278 -15.26 11.88 30.19
C LEU A 278 -16.32 12.91 29.73
N PRO A 279 -16.41 14.09 30.37
CA PRO A 279 -17.17 15.21 29.84
C PRO A 279 -16.44 15.85 28.63
N ASN A 280 -17.20 16.53 27.78
CA ASN A 280 -16.73 17.38 26.66
C ASN A 280 -16.30 16.68 25.35
N GLY A 281 -17.19 15.85 24.79
CA GLY A 281 -17.78 16.11 23.46
C GLY A 281 -16.90 16.13 22.19
N ARG A 282 -15.57 15.97 22.24
CA ARG A 282 -14.69 15.88 21.06
C ARG A 282 -13.99 14.53 21.02
N ALA A 283 -14.66 13.54 20.45
CA ALA A 283 -14.05 12.25 20.16
C ALA A 283 -12.96 12.42 19.09
N LEU A 284 -11.69 12.26 19.50
CA LEU A 284 -10.62 11.96 18.55
C LEU A 284 -11.01 10.69 17.76
N PRO A 285 -10.72 10.61 16.45
CA PRO A 285 -11.06 9.43 15.65
C PRO A 285 -10.32 8.21 16.19
N THR A 286 -11.02 7.39 16.96
CA THR A 286 -10.41 6.22 17.61
C THR A 286 -9.85 5.27 16.56
N PRO A 287 -8.70 4.59 16.83
CA PRO A 287 -8.17 3.57 15.92
C PRO A 287 -9.20 2.50 15.56
N ALA A 288 -10.11 2.18 16.49
CA ALA A 288 -11.26 1.31 16.26
C ALA A 288 -12.26 1.86 15.23
N GLY A 289 -12.54 3.17 15.22
CA GLY A 289 -13.36 3.83 14.20
C GLY A 289 -12.74 3.77 12.81
N TRP A 290 -11.42 3.97 12.70
CA TRP A 290 -10.68 3.81 11.44
C TRP A 290 -10.69 2.35 10.96
N LEU A 291 -10.43 1.39 11.83
CA LEU A 291 -10.45 -0.04 11.51
C LEU A 291 -11.83 -0.49 11.00
N ARG A 292 -12.92 -0.07 11.66
CA ARG A 292 -14.30 -0.35 11.20
C ARG A 292 -14.58 0.24 9.82
N ALA A 293 -14.22 1.51 9.60
CA ALA A 293 -14.40 2.17 8.31
C ALA A 293 -13.60 1.50 7.19
N TRP A 294 -12.35 1.13 7.46
CA TRP A 294 -11.49 0.40 6.53
C TRP A 294 -12.05 -1.01 6.22
N HIS A 295 -12.53 -1.73 7.24
CA HIS A 295 -13.13 -3.06 7.09
C HIS A 295 -14.38 -3.02 6.21
N GLY A 296 -15.32 -2.09 6.48
CA GLY A 296 -16.49 -1.86 5.62
C GLY A 296 -16.09 -1.50 4.18
N TYR A 297 -15.16 -0.56 4.02
CA TYR A 297 -14.64 -0.16 2.71
C TYR A 297 -14.01 -1.32 1.93
N ARG A 298 -13.40 -2.29 2.61
CA ARG A 298 -12.86 -3.52 2.03
C ARG A 298 -13.96 -4.53 1.66
N ARG A 299 -14.89 -4.84 2.57
CA ARG A 299 -15.95 -5.84 2.36
C ARG A 299 -16.94 -5.45 1.27
N ILE A 300 -17.32 -4.18 1.19
CA ILE A 300 -18.19 -3.62 0.13
C ILE A 300 -17.46 -3.55 -1.24
N GLY A 301 -16.13 -3.75 -1.24
CA GLY A 301 -15.28 -3.56 -2.42
C GLY A 301 -15.61 -4.42 -3.66
N PRO A 302 -15.98 -5.71 -3.54
CA PRO A 302 -16.29 -6.56 -4.69
C PRO A 302 -17.58 -6.12 -5.40
N LEU A 303 -18.66 -5.83 -4.66
CA LEU A 303 -19.92 -5.28 -5.20
C LEU A 303 -19.65 -4.00 -5.99
N TRP A 304 -18.99 -3.01 -5.37
CA TRP A 304 -18.59 -1.76 -6.04
C TRP A 304 -17.77 -1.99 -7.30
N THR A 305 -16.87 -2.98 -7.29
CA THR A 305 -16.01 -3.27 -8.45
C THR A 305 -16.81 -3.88 -9.61
N ALA A 306 -17.78 -4.72 -9.32
CA ALA A 306 -18.66 -5.30 -10.33
C ALA A 306 -19.60 -4.24 -10.94
N MET A 307 -20.12 -3.31 -10.12
CA MET A 307 -20.95 -2.19 -10.57
C MET A 307 -20.16 -1.21 -11.45
N HIS A 308 -18.99 -0.75 -10.98
CA HIS A 308 -18.11 0.13 -11.76
C HIS A 308 -17.68 -0.51 -13.09
N ALA A 309 -17.50 -1.83 -13.15
CA ALA A 309 -17.11 -2.52 -14.38
C ALA A 309 -18.20 -2.50 -15.46
N ALA A 310 -19.48 -2.41 -15.08
CA ALA A 310 -20.61 -2.27 -16.02
C ALA A 310 -20.99 -0.79 -16.26
N LEU A 311 -20.90 0.04 -15.23
CA LEU A 311 -21.28 1.45 -15.25
C LEU A 311 -20.10 2.30 -14.72
N PRO A 312 -19.16 2.73 -15.59
CA PRO A 312 -18.03 3.56 -15.15
C PRO A 312 -18.45 4.96 -14.69
N GLU A 313 -19.62 5.43 -15.15
CA GLU A 313 -20.19 6.76 -14.89
C GLU A 313 -20.63 6.96 -13.42
N ILE A 314 -20.82 5.88 -12.65
CA ILE A 314 -21.17 5.94 -11.21
C ILE A 314 -20.02 6.49 -10.34
N THR A 315 -18.84 6.72 -10.93
CA THR A 315 -17.71 7.28 -10.21
C THR A 315 -17.71 8.80 -10.24
N LEU A 316 -17.99 9.39 -9.08
CA LEU A 316 -17.74 10.81 -8.81
C LEU A 316 -16.28 11.16 -9.13
N ALA A 317 -16.01 11.88 -10.23
CA ALA A 317 -14.64 12.16 -10.65
C ALA A 317 -13.89 13.05 -9.62
N GLY A 318 -12.66 12.65 -9.24
CA GLY A 318 -11.87 13.39 -8.25
C GLY A 318 -10.37 13.08 -8.33
N PRO A 319 -9.48 14.07 -8.59
CA PRO A 319 -8.05 13.81 -8.85
C PRO A 319 -7.20 13.38 -7.63
N ALA A 320 -7.72 13.48 -6.40
CA ALA A 320 -7.00 13.19 -5.16
C ALA A 320 -7.56 11.95 -4.42
N LEU A 321 -6.88 11.51 -3.34
CA LEU A 321 -7.30 10.48 -2.36
C LEU A 321 -6.86 9.01 -2.55
N ARG A 322 -5.90 8.68 -3.42
CA ARG A 322 -5.22 7.36 -3.31
C ARG A 322 -4.39 7.23 -2.02
N LEU A 323 -3.76 8.31 -1.57
CA LEU A 323 -3.03 8.37 -0.30
C LEU A 323 -3.95 8.67 0.90
N GLY A 324 -4.99 9.51 0.70
CA GLY A 324 -5.93 9.89 1.77
C GLY A 324 -6.64 8.70 2.41
N ARG A 325 -6.97 7.66 1.64
CA ARG A 325 -7.56 6.39 2.12
C ARG A 325 -6.80 5.69 3.25
N ILE A 326 -5.52 6.02 3.45
CA ILE A 326 -4.63 5.41 4.45
C ILE A 326 -4.66 6.20 5.77
N LEU A 327 -5.09 7.47 5.74
CA LEU A 327 -5.19 8.33 6.93
C LEU A 327 -6.53 8.12 7.68
N PRO A 328 -6.59 8.39 9.00
CA PRO A 328 -7.78 8.18 9.84
C PRO A 328 -9.08 8.74 9.25
N LEU A 329 -9.07 10.04 8.92
CA LEU A 329 -10.21 10.76 8.33
C LEU A 329 -10.58 10.27 6.92
N GLY A 330 -9.60 9.78 6.15
CA GLY A 330 -9.82 9.40 4.76
C GLY A 330 -10.35 7.99 4.56
N ALA A 331 -10.28 7.10 5.57
CA ALA A 331 -10.97 5.81 5.51
C ALA A 331 -12.48 5.97 5.69
N GLN A 332 -12.91 6.81 6.63
CA GLN A 332 -14.32 7.16 6.82
C GLN A 332 -14.90 7.84 5.58
N PHE A 333 -14.22 8.87 5.06
CA PHE A 333 -14.63 9.54 3.83
C PHE A 333 -14.66 8.59 2.61
N ALA A 334 -13.72 7.65 2.49
CA ALA A 334 -13.70 6.69 1.40
C ALA A 334 -14.76 5.58 1.52
N LEU A 335 -15.19 5.22 2.74
CA LEU A 335 -16.36 4.37 2.97
C LEU A 335 -17.63 5.12 2.56
N TYR A 336 -17.85 6.31 3.12
CA TYR A 336 -19.01 7.15 2.82
C TYR A 336 -19.19 7.39 1.32
N ARG A 337 -18.12 7.79 0.62
CA ARG A 337 -18.15 7.98 -0.82
C ARG A 337 -18.43 6.68 -1.59
N ARG A 338 -17.93 5.53 -1.14
CA ARG A 338 -18.21 4.23 -1.78
C ARG A 338 -19.67 3.80 -1.61
N ILE A 339 -20.31 4.17 -0.49
CA ILE A 339 -21.75 3.96 -0.27
C ILE A 339 -22.56 4.80 -1.28
N ILE A 340 -22.24 6.07 -1.45
CA ILE A 340 -22.86 6.95 -2.46
C ILE A 340 -22.67 6.37 -3.87
N GLU A 341 -21.44 6.07 -4.29
CA GLU A 341 -21.15 5.50 -5.62
C GLU A 341 -21.89 4.16 -5.88
N ILE A 342 -22.25 3.39 -4.84
CA ILE A 342 -23.12 2.21 -4.98
C ILE A 342 -24.59 2.59 -5.14
N ARG A 343 -25.12 3.53 -4.34
CA ARG A 343 -26.52 3.95 -4.44
C ARG A 343 -26.80 4.70 -5.74
N ASP A 344 -25.87 5.51 -6.22
CA ASP A 344 -25.92 6.11 -7.56
C ASP A 344 -25.93 5.03 -8.65
N GLY A 345 -25.09 4.01 -8.51
CA GLY A 345 -25.11 2.85 -9.40
C GLY A 345 -26.38 2.00 -9.32
N HIS A 346 -27.05 1.97 -8.16
CA HIS A 346 -28.34 1.31 -8.00
C HIS A 346 -29.46 2.07 -8.75
N LEU A 347 -29.44 3.40 -8.71
CA LEU A 347 -30.33 4.24 -9.51
C LEU A 347 -30.08 4.07 -11.02
N ALA A 348 -28.81 4.04 -11.43
CA ALA A 348 -28.42 3.84 -12.83
C ALA A 348 -28.75 2.43 -13.37
N LEU A 349 -28.77 1.40 -12.51
CA LEU A 349 -29.20 0.04 -12.88
C LEU A 349 -30.72 -0.15 -12.92
N ARG A 350 -31.53 0.78 -12.42
CA ARG A 350 -33.00 0.64 -12.35
C ARG A 350 -33.68 0.23 -13.66
N PRO A 351 -33.28 0.70 -14.87
CA PRO A 351 -33.85 0.23 -16.15
C PRO A 351 -33.56 -1.24 -16.51
N TYR A 352 -32.71 -1.91 -15.72
CA TYR A 352 -32.27 -3.30 -15.91
C TYR A 352 -32.73 -4.23 -14.78
N PHE A 353 -33.59 -3.75 -13.87
CA PHE A 353 -34.14 -4.55 -12.77
C PHE A 353 -35.26 -5.46 -13.29
N HIS A 354 -35.06 -6.77 -13.16
CA HIS A 354 -36.05 -7.76 -13.56
C HIS A 354 -37.03 -8.05 -12.40
N PRO A 355 -38.35 -7.95 -12.60
CA PRO A 355 -39.33 -7.97 -11.51
C PRO A 355 -39.34 -9.29 -10.72
N GLU A 356 -39.16 -10.43 -11.40
CA GLU A 356 -39.23 -11.75 -10.77
C GLU A 356 -38.03 -12.13 -9.88
N VAL A 357 -36.96 -11.31 -9.81
CA VAL A 357 -35.72 -11.71 -9.11
C VAL A 357 -35.95 -12.03 -7.63
N ALA A 358 -36.88 -11.33 -6.97
CA ALA A 358 -37.26 -11.63 -5.60
C ALA A 358 -37.87 -13.05 -5.46
N ALA A 359 -38.77 -13.43 -6.38
CA ALA A 359 -39.39 -14.76 -6.40
C ALA A 359 -38.36 -15.86 -6.70
N TRP A 360 -37.50 -15.66 -7.71
CA TRP A 360 -36.42 -16.62 -8.03
C TRP A 360 -35.42 -16.78 -6.87
N THR A 361 -35.19 -15.72 -6.09
CA THR A 361 -34.30 -15.76 -4.93
C THR A 361 -34.93 -16.54 -3.77
N ALA A 362 -36.22 -16.34 -3.51
CA ALA A 362 -36.97 -17.09 -2.50
C ALA A 362 -37.07 -18.59 -2.85
N GLU A 363 -37.40 -18.90 -4.11
CA GLU A 363 -37.39 -20.27 -4.67
C GLU A 363 -36.02 -20.94 -4.46
N ALA A 364 -34.94 -20.22 -4.75
CA ALA A 364 -33.58 -20.73 -4.68
C ALA A 364 -33.05 -20.97 -3.24
N GLU A 365 -33.48 -20.20 -2.24
CA GLU A 365 -33.11 -20.44 -0.84
C GLU A 365 -33.99 -21.54 -0.19
N GLY A 366 -34.95 -22.12 -0.92
CA GLY A 366 -35.61 -23.39 -0.56
C GLY A 366 -36.48 -23.32 0.70
N SER A 367 -36.93 -22.13 1.06
CA SER A 367 -37.60 -21.85 2.32
C SER A 367 -38.98 -21.25 2.11
N GLY A 368 -39.97 -21.64 2.93
CA GLY A 368 -41.26 -20.94 3.06
C GLY A 368 -41.16 -19.56 3.72
N LEU A 369 -40.04 -18.86 3.52
CA LEU A 369 -39.87 -17.46 3.86
C LEU A 369 -40.47 -16.62 2.74
N ASP A 370 -41.37 -15.72 3.09
CA ASP A 370 -41.85 -14.69 2.19
C ASP A 370 -40.66 -13.85 1.65
N ALA A 371 -40.78 -13.35 0.42
CA ALA A 371 -39.81 -12.46 -0.21
C ALA A 371 -39.59 -11.18 0.62
N ALA A 372 -40.56 -10.80 1.46
CA ALA A 372 -40.47 -9.72 2.44
C ALA A 372 -39.62 -10.03 3.69
N SER A 373 -39.05 -11.23 3.84
CA SER A 373 -38.26 -11.62 5.02
C SER A 373 -36.97 -10.80 5.15
N GLU A 374 -36.76 -10.18 6.32
CA GLU A 374 -35.57 -9.37 6.63
C GLU A 374 -34.25 -10.15 6.44
N ARG A 375 -34.27 -11.48 6.60
CA ARG A 375 -33.09 -12.35 6.35
C ARG A 375 -32.82 -12.58 4.86
N LEU A 376 -33.87 -12.59 4.03
CA LEU A 376 -33.76 -12.78 2.58
C LEU A 376 -33.40 -11.47 1.87
N ALA A 377 -33.81 -10.33 2.41
CA ALA A 377 -33.70 -9.03 1.78
C ALA A 377 -32.28 -8.62 1.30
N PRO A 378 -31.17 -8.88 2.04
CA PRO A 378 -29.81 -8.64 1.52
C PRO A 378 -29.43 -9.54 0.32
N ILE A 379 -29.98 -10.76 0.27
CA ILE A 379 -29.78 -11.72 -0.83
C ILE A 379 -30.59 -11.28 -2.04
N VAL A 380 -31.83 -10.81 -1.85
CA VAL A 380 -32.67 -10.25 -2.92
C VAL A 380 -32.03 -9.00 -3.52
N GLU A 381 -31.46 -8.10 -2.71
CA GLU A 381 -30.72 -6.92 -3.22
C GLU A 381 -29.51 -7.37 -4.06
N ALA A 382 -28.73 -8.32 -3.54
CA ALA A 382 -27.57 -8.86 -4.21
C ALA A 382 -27.92 -9.56 -5.54
N ALA A 383 -29.00 -10.34 -5.57
CA ALA A 383 -29.53 -11.01 -6.75
C ALA A 383 -30.06 -10.01 -7.77
N THR A 384 -30.74 -8.95 -7.33
CA THR A 384 -31.26 -7.88 -8.20
C THR A 384 -30.13 -7.13 -8.88
N ILE A 385 -29.11 -6.70 -8.11
CA ILE A 385 -27.90 -6.07 -8.68
C ILE A 385 -27.16 -7.06 -9.59
N ALA A 386 -27.08 -8.33 -9.22
CA ALA A 386 -26.45 -9.37 -10.05
C ALA A 386 -27.14 -9.53 -11.41
N ALA A 387 -28.45 -9.70 -11.44
CA ALA A 387 -29.28 -9.79 -12.64
C ALA A 387 -29.14 -8.53 -13.51
N ALA A 388 -29.29 -7.35 -12.91
CA ALA A 388 -29.20 -6.07 -13.59
C ALA A 388 -27.83 -5.85 -14.26
N LEU A 389 -26.74 -6.31 -13.64
CA LEU A 389 -25.40 -6.24 -14.23
C LEU A 389 -25.20 -7.18 -15.42
N GLU A 390 -25.85 -8.35 -15.46
CA GLU A 390 -25.83 -9.21 -16.66
C GLU A 390 -26.69 -8.61 -17.78
N ALA A 391 -27.90 -8.12 -17.45
CA ALA A 391 -28.81 -7.46 -18.39
C ALA A 391 -28.17 -6.21 -19.02
N ALA A 392 -27.60 -5.30 -18.21
CA ALA A 392 -26.93 -4.08 -18.65
C ALA A 392 -25.74 -4.34 -19.59
N ARG A 393 -24.92 -5.38 -19.31
CA ARG A 393 -23.82 -5.78 -20.22
C ARG A 393 -24.30 -6.23 -21.60
N SER A 394 -25.54 -6.68 -21.72
CA SER A 394 -26.16 -7.07 -22.99
C SER A 394 -27.10 -6.00 -23.58
N GLY A 395 -27.15 -4.80 -22.99
CA GLY A 395 -28.00 -3.70 -23.45
C GLY A 395 -29.51 -3.89 -23.25
N ARG A 396 -29.96 -5.04 -22.75
CA ARG A 396 -31.39 -5.35 -22.58
C ARG A 396 -31.95 -4.75 -21.31
N ARG A 397 -32.77 -3.70 -21.48
CA ARG A 397 -33.60 -3.14 -20.43
C ARG A 397 -34.74 -4.10 -20.10
N SER A 398 -35.15 -4.14 -18.83
CA SER A 398 -36.38 -4.84 -18.44
C SER A 398 -37.57 -4.01 -18.90
N THR A 399 -38.54 -4.63 -19.55
CA THR A 399 -39.80 -3.98 -19.91
C THR A 399 -40.56 -3.60 -18.62
N PRO A 400 -41.15 -2.39 -18.52
CA PRO A 400 -41.91 -1.97 -17.36
C PRO A 400 -43.31 -2.63 -17.34
N GLY A 401 -43.33 -3.95 -17.15
CA GLY A 401 -44.53 -4.76 -16.99
C GLY A 401 -44.94 -4.90 -15.53
N GLY A 402 -45.90 -4.08 -15.09
CA GLY A 402 -46.82 -4.38 -13.97
C GLY A 402 -46.29 -4.34 -12.53
N CYS A 403 -45.06 -4.77 -12.25
CA CYS A 403 -44.56 -4.90 -10.88
C CYS A 403 -43.70 -3.71 -10.45
N GLU A 404 -43.92 -3.20 -9.23
CA GLU A 404 -43.09 -2.13 -8.65
C GLU A 404 -41.62 -2.55 -8.62
N GLY A 405 -40.80 -1.92 -9.46
CA GLY A 405 -39.39 -2.27 -9.60
C GLY A 405 -38.64 -2.14 -8.27
N TYR A 406 -37.87 -3.18 -7.93
CA TYR A 406 -37.21 -3.39 -6.64
C TYR A 406 -36.80 -2.09 -5.92
N VAL A 407 -37.49 -1.82 -4.80
CA VAL A 407 -37.20 -0.70 -3.90
C VAL A 407 -36.29 -1.22 -2.78
N PRO A 408 -35.07 -0.67 -2.61
CA PRO A 408 -34.21 -1.02 -1.48
C PRO A 408 -34.93 -0.82 -0.14
N PRO A 409 -34.77 -1.74 0.83
CA PRO A 409 -35.26 -1.55 2.19
C PRO A 409 -34.80 -0.22 2.78
N LYS A 410 -35.70 0.48 3.48
CA LYS A 410 -35.37 1.73 4.17
C LYS A 410 -34.49 1.43 5.40
N VAL A 411 -33.18 1.37 5.19
CA VAL A 411 -32.19 1.30 6.26
C VAL A 411 -32.29 2.56 7.14
N ARG A 412 -32.05 2.42 8.46
CA ARG A 412 -32.00 3.57 9.39
C ARG A 412 -31.00 4.61 8.90
N ALA A 413 -31.31 5.90 9.12
CA ALA A 413 -30.56 7.04 8.62
C ALA A 413 -29.18 7.27 9.30
N SER A 414 -28.27 6.30 9.22
CA SER A 414 -26.86 6.45 9.59
C SER A 414 -25.93 5.75 8.61
N VAL A 415 -24.73 6.32 8.44
CA VAL A 415 -23.70 5.78 7.54
C VAL A 415 -23.22 4.40 8.00
N GLU A 416 -23.26 4.14 9.31
CA GLU A 416 -22.88 2.87 9.94
C GLU A 416 -23.90 1.76 9.65
N ALA A 417 -25.21 2.06 9.73
CA ALA A 417 -26.25 1.09 9.42
C ALA A 417 -26.24 0.75 7.93
N GLU A 418 -26.09 1.76 7.09
CA GLU A 418 -25.97 1.62 5.64
C GLU A 418 -24.70 0.83 5.22
N ALA A 419 -23.57 1.06 5.89
CA ALA A 419 -22.36 0.26 5.70
C ALA A 419 -22.56 -1.21 6.15
N ALA A 420 -23.28 -1.45 7.25
CA ALA A 420 -23.58 -2.79 7.73
C ALA A 420 -24.52 -3.55 6.79
N TRP A 421 -25.48 -2.85 6.18
CA TRP A 421 -26.35 -3.39 5.15
C TRP A 421 -25.57 -3.78 3.88
N LEU A 422 -24.83 -2.83 3.30
CA LEU A 422 -24.07 -3.06 2.07
C LEU A 422 -22.94 -4.08 2.22
N MET A 423 -22.44 -4.33 3.44
CA MET A 423 -21.57 -5.49 3.71
C MET A 423 -22.32 -6.81 3.47
N GLN A 424 -23.51 -7.00 4.03
CA GLN A 424 -24.32 -8.21 3.86
C GLN A 424 -24.71 -8.43 2.40
N VAL A 425 -25.15 -7.37 1.71
CA VAL A 425 -25.43 -7.41 0.26
C VAL A 425 -24.18 -7.81 -0.52
N SER A 426 -23.01 -7.24 -0.20
CA SER A 426 -21.75 -7.60 -0.88
C SER A 426 -21.26 -9.01 -0.54
N ASP A 427 -21.56 -9.56 0.64
CA ASP A 427 -21.24 -10.94 0.98
C ASP A 427 -22.13 -11.91 0.17
N ALA A 428 -23.45 -11.67 0.16
CA ALA A 428 -24.41 -12.45 -0.62
C ALA A 428 -24.10 -12.41 -2.13
N PHE A 429 -23.72 -11.24 -2.65
CA PHE A 429 -23.35 -11.04 -4.07
C PHE A 429 -22.16 -11.91 -4.53
N ILE A 430 -21.28 -12.30 -3.60
CA ILE A 430 -20.09 -13.13 -3.87
C ILE A 430 -20.38 -14.62 -3.58
N GLY A 431 -21.16 -14.91 -2.53
CA GLY A 431 -21.20 -16.24 -1.92
C GLY A 431 -22.56 -16.94 -1.86
N SER A 432 -23.69 -16.28 -2.16
CA SER A 432 -25.00 -16.95 -2.13
C SER A 432 -25.19 -17.82 -3.40
N PRO A 433 -25.55 -19.11 -3.23
CA PRO A 433 -25.95 -19.96 -4.35
C PRO A 433 -27.19 -19.44 -5.08
N ALA A 434 -28.14 -18.79 -4.38
CA ALA A 434 -29.31 -18.19 -5.01
C ALA A 434 -28.95 -17.07 -5.99
N VAL A 435 -27.99 -16.21 -5.61
CA VAL A 435 -27.48 -15.15 -6.51
C VAL A 435 -26.88 -15.74 -7.79
N GLU A 436 -26.10 -16.83 -7.69
CA GLU A 436 -25.54 -17.48 -8.90
C GLU A 436 -26.61 -18.19 -9.73
N ARG A 437 -27.62 -18.84 -9.11
CA ARG A 437 -28.76 -19.40 -9.85
C ARG A 437 -29.52 -18.31 -10.62
N VAL A 438 -29.75 -17.15 -10.01
CA VAL A 438 -30.35 -15.98 -10.67
C VAL A 438 -29.48 -15.50 -11.84
N ARG A 439 -28.15 -15.39 -11.67
CA ARG A 439 -27.25 -15.06 -12.81
C ARG A 439 -27.36 -16.05 -13.96
N CYS A 440 -27.37 -17.35 -13.66
CA CYS A 440 -27.50 -18.40 -14.67
C CYS A 440 -28.85 -18.33 -15.40
N ARG A 441 -29.96 -18.15 -14.65
CA ARG A 441 -31.32 -17.99 -15.22
C ARG A 441 -31.41 -16.77 -16.14
N VAL A 442 -30.88 -15.63 -15.72
CA VAL A 442 -30.79 -14.42 -16.56
C VAL A 442 -29.93 -14.73 -17.80
N ARG A 443 -28.70 -15.22 -17.63
CA ARG A 443 -27.79 -15.54 -18.76
C ARG A 443 -28.40 -16.52 -19.77
N ALA A 444 -29.21 -17.49 -19.35
CA ALA A 444 -29.95 -18.38 -20.26
C ALA A 444 -30.99 -17.62 -21.09
N GLY A 445 -31.88 -16.85 -20.46
CA GLY A 445 -32.83 -15.99 -21.18
C GLY A 445 -32.16 -14.90 -22.03
N LEU A 446 -30.94 -14.49 -21.67
CA LEU A 446 -30.09 -13.61 -22.49
C LEU A 446 -29.50 -14.30 -23.74
N VAL A 447 -29.45 -15.63 -23.81
CA VAL A 447 -28.94 -16.40 -24.96
C VAL A 447 -30.07 -16.85 -25.88
N ASP A 448 -31.19 -17.32 -25.34
CA ASP A 448 -32.27 -17.94 -26.14
C ASP A 448 -33.08 -16.95 -26.99
N GLY A 449 -32.90 -15.64 -26.80
CA GLY A 449 -33.56 -14.57 -27.56
C GLY A 449 -35.07 -14.44 -27.32
N ARG A 450 -35.69 -15.49 -26.77
CA ARG A 450 -37.07 -15.50 -26.28
C ARG A 450 -37.09 -14.89 -24.89
N THR A 451 -37.86 -13.83 -24.74
CA THR A 451 -38.46 -13.51 -23.44
C THR A 451 -39.15 -14.76 -22.91
N VAL A 452 -38.74 -15.21 -21.72
CA VAL A 452 -39.74 -15.76 -20.79
C VAL A 452 -40.78 -14.65 -20.67
N ASP A 453 -42.01 -14.96 -21.05
CA ASP A 453 -43.11 -14.03 -21.34
C ASP A 453 -42.95 -13.13 -22.57
N GLY A 454 -42.95 -13.77 -23.75
CA GLY A 454 -44.04 -13.53 -24.72
C GLY A 454 -44.20 -12.17 -25.42
N TYR A 455 -43.23 -11.26 -25.41
CA TYR A 455 -43.29 -10.04 -26.24
C TYR A 455 -41.99 -9.79 -27.03
N PRO A 456 -42.06 -9.51 -28.35
CA PRO A 456 -40.88 -9.30 -29.16
C PRO A 456 -40.13 -8.02 -28.75
N VAL A 457 -38.81 -8.14 -28.66
CA VAL A 457 -37.91 -6.98 -28.63
C VAL A 457 -38.11 -6.20 -29.93
N THR A 458 -38.48 -4.93 -29.84
CA THR A 458 -38.55 -4.06 -31.01
C THR A 458 -37.14 -3.75 -31.50
N ASP A 459 -36.75 -4.40 -32.59
CA ASP A 459 -35.57 -4.00 -33.36
C ASP A 459 -35.64 -2.53 -33.76
N GLY A 460 -34.46 -1.93 -33.95
CA GLY A 460 -34.29 -0.49 -34.12
C GLY A 460 -34.96 0.12 -35.37
N PRO A 461 -34.70 1.41 -35.67
CA PRO A 461 -35.49 2.22 -36.61
C PRO A 461 -35.56 1.73 -38.08
N ALA A 462 -34.88 0.63 -38.44
CA ALA A 462 -35.08 -0.08 -39.69
C ALA A 462 -36.41 -0.85 -39.74
N ALA A 463 -36.82 -1.51 -38.66
CA ALA A 463 -38.07 -2.30 -38.62
C ALA A 463 -39.32 -1.41 -38.73
N ALA A 464 -39.29 -0.23 -38.09
CA ALA A 464 -40.34 0.78 -38.23
C ALA A 464 -40.50 1.30 -39.66
N ARG A 465 -39.41 1.37 -40.45
CA ARG A 465 -39.45 1.76 -41.87
C ARG A 465 -40.13 0.69 -42.73
N ALA A 466 -39.81 -0.58 -42.52
CA ALA A 466 -40.46 -1.69 -43.23
C ALA A 466 -41.96 -1.75 -42.92
N ALA A 467 -42.35 -1.62 -41.65
CA ALA A 467 -43.76 -1.65 -41.22
C ALA A 467 -44.59 -0.42 -41.69
N LEU A 468 -43.94 0.68 -42.07
CA LEU A 468 -44.61 1.84 -42.68
C LEU A 468 -44.75 1.71 -44.20
N GLN A 469 -43.78 1.10 -44.89
CA GLN A 469 -43.88 0.82 -46.32
C GLN A 469 -44.98 -0.21 -46.63
N ASP A 470 -45.13 -1.24 -45.80
CA ASP A 470 -46.16 -2.27 -45.95
C ASP A 470 -47.60 -1.75 -45.71
N ARG A 471 -47.75 -0.55 -45.14
CA ARG A 471 -49.05 0.12 -44.90
C ARG A 471 -49.45 1.13 -45.99
N GLY A 472 -48.68 1.25 -47.08
CA GLY A 472 -49.09 2.02 -48.26
C GLY A 472 -49.25 3.54 -48.07
N VAL A 473 -48.69 4.12 -47.00
CA VAL A 473 -48.75 5.57 -46.75
C VAL A 473 -47.57 6.26 -47.44
N SER A 474 -47.82 6.88 -48.59
CA SER A 474 -46.88 7.83 -49.20
C SER A 474 -46.84 9.11 -48.38
N MET A 475 -45.64 9.52 -47.95
CA MET A 475 -45.39 10.90 -47.50
C MET A 475 -45.19 11.82 -48.71
N PRO A 476 -45.61 13.09 -48.65
CA PRO A 476 -45.32 14.06 -49.71
C PRO A 476 -43.81 14.41 -49.75
N PRO A 477 -43.30 14.90 -50.89
CA PRO A 477 -41.90 15.27 -51.02
C PRO A 477 -41.55 16.55 -50.23
N ASP A 478 -40.49 16.43 -49.44
CA ASP A 478 -39.62 17.42 -48.77
C ASP A 478 -40.25 18.69 -48.14
#